data_AF-A0A699WIG5-F1
#
_entry.id   AF-A0A699WIG5-F1
#
_cell.length_a   1.000
_cell.length_b   1.000
_cell.length_c   1.000
_cell.angle_alpha   90.00
_cell.angle_beta   90.00
_cell.angle_gamma   90.00
#
_symmetry.space_group_name_H-M   'P 1'
#
loop_
_entity.id
_entity.type
_entity.pdbx_description
1 polymer ?
#
loop_
_entity_poly.entity_id
_entity_poly.type
_entity_poly.pdbx_seq_one_letter_code
_entity_poly.pdbx_strand_id
1 'polypeptide(L)'
;RNKSRLVARGYAQKEGVDFEESFTPVVRLEAVRLFIAYAAHKSFTIYQMDVKTAFLYGPLKEEVYVNQPDGFVDPYHPDQVY
;
A
#
# COMPACT_ATOMS: atom_id res chain seq x y z
N ARG A 1 -16.21 15.76 -15.64
CA ARG A 1 -16.06 14.27 -15.64
C ARG A 1 -15.15 13.93 -14.47
N ASN A 2 -15.76 13.77 -13.29
CA ASN A 2 -15.05 13.76 -12.01
C ASN A 2 -14.40 12.38 -11.82
N LYS A 3 -13.10 12.37 -11.53
CA LYS A 3 -12.39 11.16 -11.13
C LYS A 3 -12.68 10.92 -9.64
N SER A 4 -13.58 10.00 -9.32
CA SER A 4 -13.68 9.45 -7.96
C SER A 4 -12.46 8.57 -7.73
N ARG A 5 -11.85 8.68 -6.54
CA ARG A 5 -10.75 7.80 -6.12
C ARG A 5 -11.32 6.92 -5.01
N LEU A 6 -11.28 5.60 -5.22
CA LEU A 6 -11.52 4.66 -4.13
C LEU A 6 -10.35 4.75 -3.16
N VAL A 7 -10.66 5.04 -1.90
CA VAL A 7 -9.68 5.05 -0.82
C VAL A 7 -10.21 4.12 0.25
N ALA A 8 -9.48 3.03 0.52
CA ALA A 8 -9.75 2.20 1.67
C ALA A 8 -9.61 3.05 2.94
N ARG A 9 -10.64 3.07 3.78
CA ARG A 9 -10.65 3.84 5.04
C ARG A 9 -9.80 3.10 6.08
N GLY A 10 -8.48 3.21 5.96
CA GLY A 10 -7.51 2.50 6.82
C GLY A 10 -7.60 2.83 8.32
N TYR A 11 -8.29 3.91 8.70
CA TYR A 11 -8.48 4.30 10.10
C TYR A 11 -9.41 3.36 10.89
N ALA A 12 -10.11 2.44 10.22
CA ALA A 12 -11.04 1.49 10.85
C ALA A 12 -10.46 0.07 11.02
N GLN A 13 -9.23 -0.16 10.56
CA GLN A 13 -8.57 -1.47 10.68
C GLN A 13 -8.24 -1.78 12.14
N LYS A 14 -8.58 -2.98 12.60
CA LYS A 14 -8.27 -3.50 13.94
C LYS A 14 -7.07 -4.45 13.89
N GLU A 15 -6.07 -4.15 14.71
CA GLU A 15 -4.91 -5.02 14.92
C GLU A 15 -5.37 -6.42 15.40
N GLY A 16 -4.86 -7.48 14.79
CA GLY A 16 -5.23 -8.87 15.06
C GLY A 16 -6.53 -9.35 14.41
N VAL A 17 -7.27 -8.48 13.70
CA VAL A 17 -8.46 -8.86 12.91
C VAL A 17 -8.21 -8.57 11.42
N ASP A 18 -7.82 -7.33 11.10
CA ASP A 18 -7.65 -6.86 9.72
C ASP A 18 -6.17 -6.83 9.28
N PHE A 19 -5.23 -6.89 10.23
CA PHE A 19 -3.79 -7.04 9.97
C PHE A 19 -3.06 -7.59 11.22
N GLU A 20 -1.99 -8.35 11.02
CA GLU A 20 -1.16 -8.86 12.13
C GLU A 20 0.02 -7.93 12.48
N GLU A 21 0.56 -7.18 11.50
CA GLU A 21 1.59 -6.17 11.73
C GLU A 21 1.19 -4.84 11.07
N SER A 22 1.21 -3.74 11.84
CA SER A 22 0.97 -2.37 11.34
C SER A 22 2.20 -1.75 10.68
N PHE A 23 3.36 -2.40 10.82
CA PHE A 23 4.61 -1.89 10.30
C PHE A 23 4.70 -2.25 8.83
N THR A 24 4.61 -1.24 7.97
CA THR A 24 5.21 -1.37 6.64
C THR A 24 6.69 -1.73 6.83
N PRO A 25 7.29 -2.57 5.97
CA PRO A 25 8.73 -2.84 6.02
C PRO A 25 9.47 -1.58 5.58
N VAL A 26 9.50 -0.58 6.46
CA VAL A 26 10.28 0.63 6.28
C VAL A 26 11.71 0.20 6.52
N VAL A 27 12.46 0.07 5.43
CA VAL A 27 13.87 -0.23 5.51
C VAL A 27 14.53 0.82 6.41
N ARG A 28 15.10 0.38 7.53
CA ARG A 28 15.80 1.26 8.46
C ARG A 28 16.99 1.91 7.75
N LEU A 29 17.12 3.22 7.85
CA LEU A 29 18.21 3.97 7.20
C LEU A 29 19.60 3.43 7.58
N GLU A 30 19.76 2.92 8.80
CA GLU A 30 20.98 2.26 9.27
C GLU A 30 21.32 1.02 8.44
N ALA A 31 20.33 0.19 8.12
CA ALA A 31 20.50 -1.00 7.28
C ALA A 31 20.85 -0.61 5.83
N VAL A 32 20.20 0.43 5.29
CA VAL A 32 20.55 0.97 3.95
C VAL A 32 21.99 1.45 3.92
N ARG A 33 22.42 2.23 4.92
CA ARG A 33 23.78 2.76 5.01
C ARG A 33 24.82 1.64 5.11
N LEU A 34 24.56 0.62 5.92
CA LEU A 34 25.42 -0.56 6.03
C LEU A 34 25.51 -1.31 4.70
N PHE A 35 24.39 -1.52 4.03
CA PHE A 35 24.34 -2.18 2.72
C PHE A 35 25.16 -1.42 1.66
N ILE A 36 24.99 -0.09 1.58
CA ILE A 36 25.75 0.75 0.64
C ILE A 36 27.24 0.72 0.98
N ALA A 37 27.61 0.83 2.25
CA ALA A 37 29.01 0.76 2.68
C ALA A 37 29.66 -0.59 2.31
N TYR A 38 28.92 -1.70 2.51
CA TYR A 38 29.39 -3.03 2.13
C TYR A 38 29.52 -3.19 0.62
N ALA A 39 28.53 -2.75 -0.15
CA ALA A 39 28.56 -2.79 -1.61
C ALA A 39 29.73 -1.97 -2.17
N ALA A 40 30.00 -0.78 -1.61
CA ALA A 40 31.17 0.02 -1.96
C ALA A 40 32.49 -0.70 -1.65
N HIS A 41 32.59 -1.34 -0.47
CA HIS A 41 33.77 -2.12 -0.08
C HIS A 41 34.01 -3.33 -0.99
N LYS A 42 32.96 -3.96 -1.50
CA LYS A 42 33.04 -5.10 -2.42
C LYS A 42 33.05 -4.72 -3.90
N SER A 43 33.06 -3.41 -4.21
CA SER A 43 32.96 -2.88 -5.58
C SER A 43 31.74 -3.41 -6.35
N PHE A 44 30.63 -3.63 -5.65
CA PHE A 44 29.39 -4.07 -6.26
C PHE A 44 28.67 -2.89 -6.93
N THR A 45 28.12 -3.15 -8.11
CA THR A 45 27.22 -2.21 -8.78
C THR A 45 25.84 -2.28 -8.15
N ILE A 46 25.35 -1.15 -7.64
CA ILE A 46 24.01 -1.02 -7.09
C ILE A 46 23.09 -0.47 -8.18
N TYR A 47 21.92 -1.09 -8.36
CA TYR A 47 20.85 -0.57 -9.20
C TYR A 47 19.68 -0.14 -8.33
N GLN A 48 19.14 1.05 -8.60
CA GLN A 48 17.93 1.56 -7.95
C GLN A 48 16.75 1.39 -8.90
N MET A 49 15.65 0.82 -8.42
CA MET A 49 14.40 0.72 -9.15
C MET A 49 13.30 1.37 -8.33
N ASP A 50 12.71 2.43 -8.86
CA ASP A 50 11.51 3.07 -8.29
C ASP A 50 10.26 2.45 -8.92
N VAL A 51 9.53 1.67 -8.14
CA VAL A 51 8.29 1.03 -8.60
C VAL A 51 7.14 2.00 -8.40
N LYS A 52 6.80 2.74 -9.47
CA LYS A 52 5.67 3.70 -9.48
C LYS A 52 4.32 3.09 -9.11
N THR A 53 4.18 1.77 -9.21
CA THR A 53 2.97 1.00 -8.92
C THR A 53 3.21 -0.02 -7.81
N ALA A 54 3.93 0.35 -6.75
CA ALA A 54 4.12 -0.53 -5.59
C ALA A 54 2.81 -0.81 -4.82
N PHE A 55 1.71 -0.14 -5.19
CA PHE A 55 0.36 -0.59 -4.84
C PHE A 55 0.01 -1.85 -5.65
N LEU A 56 0.33 -2.97 -5.02
CA LEU A 56 -0.15 -4.34 -5.20
C LEU A 56 -1.26 -4.51 -6.25
N TYR A 57 -0.90 -4.93 -7.47
CA TYR A 57 -1.78 -5.73 -8.34
C TYR A 57 -1.80 -7.22 -7.93
N GLY A 58 -1.37 -7.52 -6.69
CA GLY A 58 -1.49 -8.85 -6.14
C GLY A 58 -2.97 -9.12 -5.85
N PRO A 59 -3.46 -10.36 -6.06
CA PRO A 59 -4.78 -10.74 -5.59
C PRO A 59 -4.81 -10.53 -4.07
N LEU A 60 -5.69 -9.64 -3.62
CA LEU A 60 -5.90 -9.39 -2.21
C LEU A 60 -6.56 -10.65 -1.62
N LYS A 61 -5.94 -11.25 -0.60
CA LYS A 61 -6.53 -12.40 0.10
C LYS A 61 -7.45 -11.94 1.23
N GLU A 62 -7.25 -10.71 1.67
CA GLU A 62 -7.95 -10.07 2.77
C GLU A 62 -9.28 -9.48 2.28
N GLU A 63 -10.32 -9.62 3.11
CA GLU A 63 -11.61 -9.02 2.86
C GLU A 63 -11.51 -7.51 3.16
N VAL A 64 -11.79 -6.65 2.18
CA VAL A 64 -11.73 -5.20 2.37
C VAL A 64 -13.12 -4.60 2.23
N TYR A 65 -13.53 -3.90 3.29
CA TYR A 65 -14.76 -3.13 3.32
C TYR A 65 -14.53 -1.77 2.65
N VAL A 66 -15.26 -1.50 1.57
CA VAL A 66 -15.25 -0.22 0.87
C VAL A 66 -16.67 0.33 0.84
N ASN A 67 -16.83 1.64 1.00
CA ASN A 67 -18.11 2.33 0.86
C ASN A 67 -18.03 3.31 -0.31
N GLN A 68 -19.18 3.60 -0.92
CA GLN A 68 -19.27 4.64 -1.94
C GLN A 68 -18.87 6.01 -1.35
N PRO A 69 -18.12 6.84 -2.12
CA PRO A 69 -17.73 8.15 -1.63
C PRO A 69 -18.95 9.05 -1.43
N ASP A 70 -18.91 9.84 -0.36
CA ASP A 70 -19.98 10.80 -0.05
C ASP A 70 -20.18 11.76 -1.24
N GLY A 71 -21.42 11.86 -1.72
CA GLY A 71 -21.77 12.66 -2.90
C GLY A 71 -21.67 11.93 -4.26
N PHE A 72 -21.29 10.65 -4.28
CA PHE A 72 -21.26 9.78 -5.47
C PHE A 72 -22.08 8.49 -5.29
N VAL A 73 -22.92 8.42 -4.25
CA VAL A 73 -23.77 7.26 -3.98
C VAL A 73 -24.74 7.03 -5.13
N ASP A 74 -24.64 5.88 -5.80
CA ASP A 74 -25.63 5.43 -6.78
C ASP A 74 -26.86 4.85 -6.05
N PRO A 75 -28.03 5.49 -6.13
CA PRO A 75 -29.25 5.00 -5.48
C PRO A 75 -29.78 3.69 -6.08
N TYR A 76 -29.40 3.35 -7.31
CA TYR A 76 -29.80 2.10 -7.97
C TYR A 76 -28.85 0.94 -7.66
N HIS A 77 -27.62 1.25 -7.24
CA HIS A 77 -26.60 0.26 -6.89
C HIS A 77 -25.87 0.67 -5.59
N PRO A 78 -26.57 0.66 -4.44
CA PRO A 78 -26.04 1.18 -3.18
C PRO A 78 -24.80 0.43 -2.66
N ASP A 79 -24.67 -0.85 -3.00
CA ASP A 79 -23.58 -1.71 -2.54
C ASP A 79 -22.43 -1.85 -3.56
N GLN A 80 -22.54 -1.22 -4.73
CA GLN A 80 -21.50 -1.30 -5.76
C GLN A 80 -20.49 -0.15 -5.61
N VAL A 81 -19.20 -0.51 -5.68
CA VAL A 81 -18.09 0.43 -5.55
C VAL A 81 -17.16 0.20 -6.75
N TYR A 82 -17.07 1.18 -7.66
CA TYR A 82 -16.31 1.15 -8.93
C TYR A 82 -15.04 2.00 -8.90
#